data_AF-A0A812QQ07-F1
#
_entry.id   AF-A0A812QQ07-F1
#
_cell.length_a   1.000
_cell.length_b   1.000
_cell.length_c   1.000
_cell.angle_alpha   90.00
_cell.angle_beta   90.00
_cell.angle_gamma   90.00
#
_symmetry.space_group_name_H-M   'P 1'
#
loop_
_entity.id
_entity.type
_entity.pdbx_description
1 polymer ?
#
loop_
_entity_poly.entity_id
_entity_poly.type
_entity_poly.pdbx_seq_one_letter_code
_entity_poly.pdbx_strand_id
1 'polypeptide(L)'
;MSRPDALEQELYETVADKQAFQVKLRQLRSEVRLVEASLEALQQKESWLTHELAKRTRVRTELPSVDDFVQGRALESAIPKFFDLDQEPKEPEELRSDEGESGENAGESQSQKAESDDWEEMLESLGVARCGYCGLRLPLDIAAIEQHSKCCPGTGPNSPSGRGTPSPIQSPPKDGLTARCSNCGDSLSMDMVEQHVCRRSESSCHDEVFAACLQNPLESSYDSEGSSVLNSNYLSLGT
;
A
#
# COMPACT_ATOMS: atom_id res chain seq x y z
N MET A 1 -54.84 -12.37 11.30
CA MET A 1 -54.67 -11.60 12.56
C MET A 1 -53.29 -11.92 13.08
N SER A 2 -52.31 -11.04 12.89
CA SER A 2 -50.98 -11.20 13.47
C SER A 2 -51.12 -11.18 14.99
N ARG A 3 -50.49 -12.13 15.68
CA ARG A 3 -50.52 -12.19 17.14
C ARG A 3 -49.79 -10.96 17.69
N PRO A 4 -50.38 -10.22 18.64
CA PRO A 4 -49.73 -9.04 19.24
C PRO A 4 -48.33 -9.37 19.78
N ASP A 5 -48.13 -10.60 20.26
CA ASP A 5 -46.85 -11.12 20.76
C ASP A 5 -45.69 -11.06 19.75
N ALA A 6 -45.98 -11.13 18.44
CA ALA A 6 -44.93 -11.11 17.41
C ALA A 6 -44.26 -9.73 17.29
N LEU A 7 -45.04 -8.65 17.44
CA LEU A 7 -44.50 -7.29 17.39
C LEU A 7 -43.69 -6.94 18.64
N GLU A 8 -44.12 -7.45 19.80
CA GLU A 8 -43.37 -7.28 21.05
C GLU A 8 -42.01 -7.99 20.99
N GLN A 9 -41.97 -9.18 20.40
CA GLN A 9 -40.72 -9.91 20.18
C GLN A 9 -39.78 -9.17 19.22
N GLU A 10 -40.29 -8.74 18.07
CA GLU A 10 -39.49 -8.01 17.07
C GLU A 10 -38.94 -6.70 17.64
N LEU A 11 -39.73 -5.99 18.46
CA LEU A 11 -39.27 -4.80 19.18
C LEU A 11 -38.12 -5.13 20.13
N TYR A 12 -38.24 -6.21 20.91
CA TYR A 12 -37.19 -6.62 21.84
C TYR A 12 -35.89 -6.99 21.11
N GLU A 13 -35.98 -7.75 20.01
CA GLU A 13 -34.84 -8.10 19.16
C GLU A 13 -34.18 -6.84 18.58
N THR A 14 -34.97 -5.92 18.04
CA THR A 14 -34.47 -4.65 17.49
C THR A 14 -33.77 -3.80 18.56
N VAL A 15 -34.30 -3.75 19.78
CA VAL A 15 -33.67 -3.04 20.90
C VAL A 15 -32.35 -3.69 21.30
N ALA A 16 -32.31 -5.02 21.36
CA ALA A 16 -31.10 -5.77 21.67
C ALA A 16 -30.00 -5.53 20.60
N ASP A 17 -30.36 -5.60 19.33
CA ASP A 17 -29.43 -5.33 18.21
C ASP A 17 -28.90 -3.90 18.26
N LYS A 18 -29.77 -2.91 18.49
CA LYS A 18 -29.36 -1.51 18.67
C LYS A 18 -28.34 -1.38 19.80
N GLN A 19 -28.56 -2.03 20.93
CA GLN A 19 -27.61 -2.00 22.05
C GLN A 19 -26.28 -2.67 21.69
N ALA A 20 -26.31 -3.80 21.00
CA ALA A 20 -25.11 -4.48 20.51
C ALA A 20 -24.30 -3.59 19.57
N PHE A 21 -24.94 -2.90 18.62
CA PHE A 21 -24.27 -1.95 17.73
C PHE A 21 -23.70 -0.74 18.49
N GLN A 22 -24.38 -0.24 19.52
CA GLN A 22 -23.84 0.83 20.36
C GLN A 22 -22.59 0.41 21.13
N VAL A 23 -22.52 -0.84 21.60
CA VAL A 23 -21.30 -1.40 22.21
C VAL A 23 -20.18 -1.48 21.17
N LYS A 24 -20.44 -2.07 20.00
CA LYS A 24 -19.45 -2.18 18.92
C LYS A 24 -18.93 -0.82 18.45
N LEU A 25 -19.81 0.19 18.36
CA LEU A 25 -19.42 1.56 18.02
C LEU A 25 -18.48 2.17 19.07
N ARG A 26 -18.73 1.92 20.37
CA ARG A 26 -17.81 2.38 21.43
C ARG A 26 -16.45 1.69 21.33
N GLN A 27 -16.42 0.39 21.03
CA GLN A 27 -15.19 -0.36 20.83
C GLN A 27 -14.37 0.18 19.64
N LEU A 28 -15.00 0.34 18.48
CA LEU A 28 -14.32 0.87 17.30
C LEU A 28 -13.76 2.28 17.56
N ARG A 29 -14.53 3.13 18.26
CA ARG A 29 -14.04 4.45 18.67
C ARG A 29 -12.83 4.37 19.62
N SER A 30 -12.74 3.38 20.49
CA SER A 30 -11.53 3.18 21.30
C SER A 30 -10.34 2.66 20.49
N GLU A 31 -10.57 1.78 19.52
CA GLU A 31 -9.53 1.27 18.63
C GLU A 31 -8.95 2.38 17.75
N VAL A 32 -9.81 3.23 17.15
CA VAL A 32 -9.37 4.40 16.39
C VAL A 32 -8.48 5.32 17.23
N ARG A 33 -8.90 5.65 18.47
CA ARG A 33 -8.08 6.47 19.38
C ARG A 33 -6.73 5.84 19.71
N LEU A 34 -6.65 4.51 19.82
CA LEU A 34 -5.39 3.81 20.07
C LEU A 34 -4.45 3.95 18.87
N VAL A 35 -4.97 3.76 17.65
CA VAL A 35 -4.20 3.89 16.41
C VAL A 35 -3.72 5.34 16.21
N GLU A 36 -4.59 6.32 16.45
CA GLU A 36 -4.24 7.76 16.40
C GLU A 36 -3.10 8.09 17.37
N ALA A 37 -3.18 7.62 18.62
CA ALA A 37 -2.12 7.83 19.60
C ALA A 37 -0.80 7.14 19.20
N SER A 38 -0.88 5.95 18.61
CA SER A 38 0.31 5.24 18.08
C SER A 38 0.94 6.00 16.91
N LEU A 39 0.14 6.57 16.01
CA LEU A 39 0.64 7.37 14.90
C LEU A 39 1.36 8.62 15.41
N GLU A 40 0.79 9.33 16.38
CA GLU A 40 1.42 10.51 16.99
C GLU A 40 2.76 10.15 17.65
N ALA A 41 2.82 9.02 18.37
CA ALA A 41 4.06 8.55 18.97
C ALA A 41 5.16 8.23 17.93
N LEU A 42 4.78 7.66 16.78
CA LEU A 42 5.70 7.41 15.68
C LEU A 42 6.20 8.71 15.05
N GLN A 43 5.33 9.70 14.84
CA GLN A 43 5.71 11.01 14.33
C GLN A 43 6.68 11.73 15.29
N GLN A 44 6.42 11.65 16.61
CA GLN A 44 7.36 12.18 17.61
C GLN A 44 8.72 11.49 17.52
N LYS A 45 8.75 10.15 17.41
CA LYS A 45 10.00 9.40 17.24
C LYS A 45 10.74 9.78 15.95
N GLU A 46 10.03 9.95 14.83
CA GLU A 46 10.58 10.39 13.56
C GLU A 46 11.24 11.78 13.69
N SER A 47 10.54 12.73 14.31
CA SER A 47 11.07 14.08 14.54
C SER A 47 12.34 14.05 15.40
N TRP A 48 12.37 13.21 16.45
CA TRP A 48 13.53 13.04 17.32
C TRP A 48 14.72 12.44 16.56
N LEU A 49 14.48 11.38 15.77
CA LEU A 49 15.52 10.75 14.94
C LEU A 49 16.08 11.73 13.91
N THR A 50 15.22 12.52 13.27
CA THR A 50 15.61 13.54 12.29
C THR A 50 16.51 14.59 12.95
N HIS A 51 16.15 15.05 14.14
CA HIS A 51 16.97 15.98 14.92
C HIS A 51 18.33 15.36 15.31
N GLU A 52 18.34 14.10 15.76
CA GLU A 52 19.56 13.41 16.15
C GLU A 52 20.49 13.16 14.95
N LEU A 53 19.94 12.84 13.77
CA LEU A 53 20.70 12.76 12.53
C LEU A 53 21.29 14.11 12.14
N ALA A 54 20.51 15.19 12.21
CA ALA A 54 21.01 16.54 11.93
C ALA A 54 22.16 16.93 12.87
N LYS A 55 22.08 16.56 14.15
CA LYS A 55 23.15 16.75 15.14
C LYS A 55 24.41 15.97 14.77
N ARG A 56 24.28 14.70 14.35
CA ARG A 56 25.42 13.87 13.92
C ARG A 56 26.06 14.34 12.62
N THR A 57 25.27 14.81 11.66
CA THR A 57 25.78 15.32 10.37
C THR A 57 26.66 16.54 10.56
N ARG A 58 26.34 17.44 11.50
CA ARG A 58 27.17 18.61 11.82
C ARG A 58 28.59 18.23 12.29
N VAL A 59 28.72 17.16 13.05
CA VAL A 59 30.02 16.66 13.52
C VAL A 59 30.84 16.08 12.36
N ARG A 60 30.18 15.56 11.32
CA ARG A 60 30.85 14.94 10.17
C ARG A 60 31.22 15.92 9.05
N THR A 61 30.63 17.11 9.02
CA THR A 61 30.94 18.13 8.00
C THR A 61 32.22 18.93 8.28
N GLU A 62 32.93 18.68 9.39
CA GLU A 62 34.35 19.07 9.51
C GLU A 62 35.28 18.02 8.87
N LEU A 63 34.82 17.39 7.78
CA LEU A 63 35.76 16.72 6.89
C LEU A 63 36.54 17.82 6.16
N PRO A 64 37.88 17.75 6.18
CA PRO A 64 38.73 18.74 5.52
C PRO A 64 38.28 18.93 4.07
N SER A 65 38.32 20.17 3.59
CA SER A 65 37.88 20.48 2.24
C SER A 65 38.68 19.62 1.25
N VAL A 66 38.05 19.22 0.14
CA VAL A 66 38.77 18.55 -0.96
C VAL A 66 39.95 19.42 -1.43
N ASP A 67 39.86 20.75 -1.29
CA ASP A 67 40.97 21.66 -1.55
C ASP A 67 42.16 21.47 -0.59
N ASP A 68 41.91 21.12 0.67
CA ASP A 68 42.97 20.78 1.63
C ASP A 68 43.67 19.46 1.26
N PHE A 69 42.94 18.53 0.65
CA PHE A 69 43.47 17.27 0.12
C PHE A 69 44.33 17.51 -1.13
N VAL A 70 43.87 18.35 -2.05
CA VAL A 70 44.59 18.69 -3.29
C VAL A 70 45.88 19.48 -3.02
N GLN A 71 45.92 20.27 -1.94
CA GLN A 71 47.12 21.05 -1.56
C GLN A 71 48.22 20.21 -0.87
N GLY A 72 48.02 18.91 -0.68
CA GLY A 72 49.08 17.99 -0.23
C GLY A 72 49.66 18.30 1.16
N ARG A 73 48.92 19.01 2.02
CA ARG A 73 49.44 19.48 3.32
C ARG A 73 49.07 18.66 4.55
N ALA A 74 48.30 17.59 4.44
CA ALA A 74 47.97 16.80 5.64
C ALA A 74 47.64 15.35 5.30
N LEU A 75 48.60 14.44 5.46
CA LEU A 75 48.30 13.00 5.42
C LEU A 75 49.30 12.11 6.20
N GLU A 76 49.94 12.61 7.26
CA GLU A 76 50.74 11.74 8.16
C GLU A 76 50.08 11.42 9.52
N SER A 77 49.02 12.11 9.95
CA SER A 77 48.45 11.90 11.31
C SER A 77 47.05 11.30 11.38
N ALA A 78 46.38 11.07 10.25
CA ALA A 78 44.98 10.63 10.23
C ALA A 78 44.76 9.37 9.38
N ILE A 79 45.71 8.43 9.39
CA ILE A 79 45.39 7.05 9.00
C ILE A 79 44.32 6.58 9.99
N PRO A 80 43.08 6.29 9.55
CA PRO A 80 42.09 5.69 10.41
C PRO A 80 42.76 4.47 11.04
N LYS A 81 42.89 4.43 12.36
CA LYS A 81 43.30 3.22 13.05
C LYS A 81 42.26 2.17 12.68
N PHE A 82 42.57 1.39 11.63
CA PHE A 82 41.93 0.13 11.40
C PHE A 82 42.14 -0.62 12.71
N PHE A 83 41.04 -0.95 13.37
CA PHE A 83 41.07 -1.91 14.45
C PHE A 83 41.74 -3.17 13.87
N ASP A 84 42.91 -3.50 14.40
CA ASP A 84 43.50 -4.81 14.17
C ASP A 84 42.49 -5.84 14.69
N LEU A 85 41.83 -6.52 13.77
CA LEU A 85 40.89 -7.62 14.03
C LEU A 85 41.59 -8.84 14.67
N ASP A 86 42.92 -8.79 14.83
CA ASP A 86 43.73 -9.78 15.55
C ASP A 86 43.85 -9.51 17.06
N GLN A 87 43.15 -8.49 17.60
CA GLN A 87 42.95 -8.44 19.06
C GLN A 87 41.89 -9.48 19.45
N GLU A 88 42.36 -10.66 19.85
CA GLU A 88 41.56 -11.67 20.52
C GLU A 88 40.66 -11.02 21.58
N PRO A 89 39.32 -11.15 21.44
CA PRO A 89 38.39 -10.68 22.45
C PRO A 89 38.73 -11.36 23.76
N LYS A 90 39.13 -10.59 24.76
CA LYS A 90 39.26 -11.08 26.13
C LYS A 90 37.85 -11.42 26.60
N GLU A 91 37.52 -12.70 26.56
CA GLU A 91 36.20 -13.25 26.89
C GLU A 91 35.71 -12.70 28.23
N PRO A 92 34.59 -11.95 28.27
CA PRO A 92 33.85 -11.79 29.50
C PRO A 92 33.21 -13.13 29.85
N GLU A 93 33.67 -13.68 30.96
CA GLU A 93 33.20 -14.94 31.53
C GLU A 93 31.67 -15.03 31.56
N GLU A 94 31.24 -16.21 31.11
CA GLU A 94 29.93 -16.81 31.06
C GLU A 94 29.00 -16.46 32.25
N LEU A 95 27.83 -15.89 31.96
CA LEU A 95 26.61 -16.17 32.72
C LEU A 95 25.69 -17.01 31.85
N ARG A 96 25.82 -18.33 32.09
CA ARG A 96 24.94 -19.39 31.60
C ARG A 96 23.53 -19.19 32.13
N SER A 97 22.56 -19.14 31.23
CA SER A 97 21.15 -19.36 31.53
C SER A 97 20.56 -20.31 30.49
N ASP A 98 20.69 -21.60 30.81
CA ASP A 98 19.64 -22.63 30.77
C ASP A 98 18.58 -22.55 29.65
N GLU A 99 18.92 -23.22 28.55
CA GLU A 99 18.18 -24.35 27.93
C GLU A 99 16.66 -24.43 28.15
N GLY A 100 15.90 -23.85 27.21
CA GLY A 100 14.50 -24.19 26.95
C GLY A 100 14.37 -24.93 25.62
N GLU A 101 14.43 -26.26 25.68
CA GLU A 101 14.19 -27.20 24.59
C GLU A 101 12.76 -27.18 24.03
N SER A 102 12.67 -27.69 22.80
CA SER A 102 11.56 -28.47 22.24
C SER A 102 10.62 -27.75 21.27
N GLY A 103 10.82 -28.07 20.00
CA GLY A 103 9.93 -27.74 18.90
C GLY A 103 10.43 -28.32 17.58
N GLU A 104 10.66 -29.63 17.54
CA GLU A 104 10.96 -30.37 16.31
C GLU A 104 9.75 -30.28 15.38
N ASN A 105 9.89 -29.58 14.24
CA ASN A 105 8.97 -29.77 13.14
C ASN A 105 9.77 -30.05 11.87
N ALA A 106 9.92 -31.34 11.61
CA ALA A 106 10.64 -31.88 10.49
C ALA A 106 9.78 -31.77 9.22
N GLY A 107 10.35 -31.12 8.21
CA GLY A 107 10.24 -31.60 6.84
C GLY A 107 9.19 -30.93 5.96
N GLU A 108 9.60 -29.84 5.31
CA GLU A 108 9.31 -29.69 3.89
C GLU A 108 10.41 -28.85 3.24
N SER A 109 11.29 -29.52 2.49
CA SER A 109 12.27 -28.86 1.61
C SER A 109 11.53 -28.24 0.43
N GLN A 110 10.96 -27.06 0.65
CA GLN A 110 10.48 -26.21 -0.42
C GLN A 110 11.68 -25.53 -1.08
N SER A 111 11.89 -25.93 -2.34
CA SER A 111 12.69 -25.26 -3.35
C SER A 111 12.61 -23.74 -3.22
N GLN A 112 13.77 -23.08 -3.11
CA GLN A 112 13.94 -21.62 -2.93
C GLN A 112 13.54 -20.81 -4.19
N LYS A 113 12.34 -21.06 -4.71
CA LYS A 113 11.77 -20.43 -5.90
C LYS A 113 10.35 -19.89 -5.64
N ALA A 114 10.06 -19.49 -4.39
CA ALA A 114 8.70 -19.17 -3.95
C ALA A 114 8.54 -17.79 -3.25
N GLU A 115 9.58 -16.98 -3.05
CA GLU A 115 9.40 -15.70 -2.32
C GLU A 115 8.75 -14.58 -3.16
N SER A 116 8.67 -14.71 -4.49
CA SER A 116 7.99 -13.72 -5.34
C SER A 116 6.48 -13.93 -5.44
N ASP A 117 6.00 -15.16 -5.21
CA ASP A 117 4.62 -15.54 -5.49
C ASP A 117 3.70 -15.27 -4.29
N ASP A 118 4.24 -15.23 -3.07
CA ASP A 118 3.50 -14.90 -1.83
C ASP A 118 2.88 -13.48 -1.87
N TRP A 119 3.54 -12.54 -2.56
CA TRP A 119 3.02 -11.19 -2.71
C TRP A 119 1.79 -11.11 -3.62
N GLU A 120 1.66 -12.03 -4.59
CA GLU A 120 0.48 -12.06 -5.46
C GLU A 120 -0.74 -12.62 -4.71
N GLU A 121 -0.56 -13.70 -3.94
CA GLU A 121 -1.63 -14.29 -3.12
C GLU A 121 -2.10 -13.34 -2.01
N MET A 122 -1.17 -12.60 -1.38
CA MET A 122 -1.54 -11.61 -0.38
C MET A 122 -2.39 -10.48 -0.99
N LEU A 123 -2.08 -10.03 -2.20
CA LEU A 123 -2.86 -8.98 -2.87
C LEU A 123 -4.25 -9.47 -3.30
N GLU A 124 -4.37 -10.73 -3.71
CA GLU A 124 -5.68 -11.33 -3.95
C GLU A 124 -6.52 -11.39 -2.66
N SER A 125 -5.91 -11.71 -1.52
CA SER A 125 -6.60 -11.70 -0.22
C SER A 125 -7.04 -10.30 0.23
N LEU A 126 -6.32 -9.26 -0.19
CA LEU A 126 -6.66 -7.85 0.04
C LEU A 126 -7.72 -7.34 -0.94
N GLY A 127 -8.26 -8.20 -1.80
CA GLY A 127 -9.27 -7.84 -2.78
C GLY A 127 -8.68 -6.98 -3.90
N VAL A 128 -7.51 -7.34 -4.42
CA VAL A 128 -6.92 -6.71 -5.60
C VAL A 128 -6.80 -7.75 -6.71
N ALA A 129 -7.47 -7.54 -7.84
CA ALA A 129 -7.38 -8.37 -9.04
C ALA A 129 -6.42 -7.77 -10.08
N ARG A 130 -5.85 -8.63 -10.92
CA ARG A 130 -5.02 -8.21 -12.06
C ARG A 130 -5.78 -8.36 -13.37
N CYS A 131 -5.80 -7.31 -14.19
CA CYS A 131 -6.36 -7.37 -15.54
C CYS A 131 -5.47 -8.25 -16.43
N GLY A 132 -6.04 -9.33 -16.98
CA GLY A 132 -5.31 -10.25 -17.87
C GLY A 132 -4.85 -9.63 -19.21
N TYR A 133 -5.38 -8.46 -19.59
CA TYR A 133 -5.04 -7.80 -20.85
C TYR A 133 -3.88 -6.82 -20.73
N CYS A 134 -3.94 -5.90 -19.76
CA CYS A 134 -2.92 -4.86 -19.58
C CYS A 134 -2.02 -5.09 -18.36
N GLY A 135 -2.32 -6.08 -17.52
CA GLY A 135 -1.57 -6.40 -16.32
C GLY A 135 -1.78 -5.44 -15.14
N LEU A 136 -2.66 -4.43 -15.27
CA LEU A 136 -2.95 -3.45 -14.22
C LEU A 136 -3.67 -4.11 -13.03
N ARG A 137 -3.30 -3.71 -11.81
CA ARG A 137 -3.94 -4.15 -10.57
C ARG A 137 -5.11 -3.22 -10.22
N LEU A 138 -6.27 -3.79 -9.94
CA LEU A 138 -7.54 -3.10 -9.72
C LEU A 138 -8.17 -3.63 -8.42
N PRO A 139 -8.92 -2.83 -7.66
CA PRO A 139 -9.77 -3.36 -6.61
C PRO A 139 -10.70 -4.44 -7.15
N LEU A 140 -10.99 -5.48 -6.36
CA LEU A 140 -11.92 -6.57 -6.65
C LEU A 140 -13.38 -6.09 -6.49
N ASP A 141 -13.65 -4.89 -6.97
CA ASP A 141 -14.96 -4.27 -7.05
C ASP A 141 -15.47 -4.39 -8.49
N ILE A 142 -16.73 -4.82 -8.63
CA ILE A 142 -17.35 -5.05 -9.93
C ILE A 142 -17.38 -3.74 -10.74
N ALA A 143 -17.66 -2.60 -10.10
CA ALA A 143 -17.72 -1.32 -10.80
C ALA A 143 -16.33 -0.89 -11.32
N ALA A 144 -15.28 -1.03 -10.50
CA ALA A 144 -13.91 -0.75 -10.92
C ALA A 144 -13.44 -1.65 -12.09
N ILE A 145 -13.76 -2.95 -12.03
CA ILE A 145 -13.42 -3.92 -13.09
C ILE A 145 -14.18 -3.59 -14.39
N GLU A 146 -15.48 -3.32 -14.31
CA GLU A 146 -16.28 -2.95 -15.49
C GLU A 146 -15.80 -1.65 -16.12
N GLN A 147 -15.51 -0.62 -15.32
CA GLN A 147 -14.99 0.64 -15.81
C GLN A 147 -13.64 0.46 -16.49
N HIS A 148 -12.74 -0.30 -15.87
CA HIS A 148 -11.46 -0.62 -16.49
C HIS A 148 -11.64 -1.39 -17.79
N SER A 149 -12.54 -2.37 -17.85
CA SER A 149 -12.75 -3.17 -19.08
C SER A 149 -13.15 -2.31 -20.30
N LYS A 150 -13.86 -1.19 -20.07
CA LYS A 150 -14.27 -0.22 -21.09
C LYS A 150 -13.11 0.64 -21.61
N CYS A 151 -12.12 0.92 -20.75
CA CYS A 151 -10.99 1.81 -21.06
C CYS A 151 -9.66 1.06 -21.22
N CYS A 152 -9.64 -0.26 -21.04
CA CYS A 152 -8.42 -1.04 -21.04
C CYS A 152 -7.78 -1.00 -22.45
N PRO A 153 -6.50 -0.60 -22.56
CA PRO A 153 -5.83 -0.49 -23.86
C PRO A 153 -5.68 -1.84 -24.57
N GLY A 154 -5.84 -2.95 -23.84
CA GLY A 154 -5.75 -4.30 -24.39
C GLY A 154 -7.03 -4.80 -25.08
N THR A 155 -8.19 -4.19 -24.85
CA THR A 155 -9.48 -4.58 -25.46
C THR A 155 -9.81 -3.86 -26.77
N GLY A 156 -8.86 -3.10 -27.34
CA GLY A 156 -9.03 -2.56 -28.68
C GLY A 156 -9.31 -3.68 -29.70
N PRO A 157 -10.20 -3.47 -30.69
CA PRO A 157 -10.53 -4.48 -31.72
C PRO A 157 -9.33 -4.91 -32.59
N ASN A 158 -8.17 -4.26 -32.41
CA ASN A 158 -6.92 -4.55 -33.11
C ASN A 158 -5.88 -5.27 -32.23
N SER A 159 -6.20 -5.63 -30.98
CA SER A 159 -5.30 -6.46 -30.17
C SER A 159 -5.45 -7.92 -30.61
N PRO A 160 -4.38 -8.57 -31.12
CA PRO A 160 -4.40 -9.99 -31.41
C PRO A 160 -4.36 -10.77 -30.09
N SER A 161 -5.50 -10.83 -29.39
CA SER A 161 -5.74 -11.83 -28.33
C SER A 161 -5.96 -13.19 -28.97
N GLY A 162 -4.90 -13.71 -29.58
CA GLY A 162 -4.82 -15.08 -30.06
C GLY A 162 -4.39 -15.98 -28.91
N ARG A 163 -5.35 -16.52 -28.15
CA ARG A 163 -5.17 -17.86 -27.61
C ARG A 163 -5.16 -18.83 -28.79
N GLY A 164 -3.95 -19.24 -29.20
CA GLY A 164 -3.70 -20.59 -29.70
C GLY A 164 -4.30 -20.98 -31.06
N THR A 165 -4.18 -20.16 -32.09
CA THR A 165 -4.14 -20.70 -33.47
C THR A 165 -2.71 -20.59 -34.00
N PRO A 166 -2.06 -21.71 -34.39
CA PRO A 166 -0.73 -21.66 -35.00
C PRO A 166 -0.85 -20.99 -36.36
N SER A 167 -0.53 -19.69 -36.41
CA SER A 167 -0.41 -18.97 -37.67
C SER A 167 0.67 -19.62 -38.54
N PRO A 168 0.45 -19.69 -39.87
CA PRO A 168 1.37 -20.33 -40.80
C PRO A 168 2.70 -19.60 -40.78
N ILE A 169 3.75 -20.40 -40.60
CA ILE A 169 5.19 -20.10 -40.68
C ILE A 169 5.46 -18.84 -41.52
N GLN A 170 5.51 -17.69 -40.85
CA GLN A 170 6.17 -16.53 -41.42
C GLN A 170 7.67 -16.75 -41.21
N SER A 171 8.40 -16.68 -42.31
CA SER A 171 9.86 -16.81 -42.36
C SER A 171 10.54 -15.99 -41.26
N PRO A 172 11.61 -16.51 -40.64
CA PRO A 172 12.27 -15.88 -39.50
C PRO A 172 12.69 -14.44 -39.87
N PRO A 173 12.24 -13.42 -39.10
CA PRO A 173 12.76 -12.08 -39.25
C PRO A 173 14.25 -12.11 -38.93
N LYS A 174 15.06 -11.62 -39.87
CA LYS A 174 16.52 -11.57 -39.75
C LYS A 174 16.90 -10.70 -38.54
N ASP A 175 17.38 -11.36 -37.49
CA ASP A 175 18.30 -10.91 -36.43
C ASP A 175 18.31 -9.41 -36.10
N GLY A 176 17.18 -8.90 -35.61
CA GLY A 176 17.10 -7.63 -34.91
C GLY A 176 16.46 -7.85 -33.55
N LEU A 177 17.22 -7.69 -32.47
CA LEU A 177 16.67 -7.66 -31.11
C LEU A 177 15.72 -6.46 -31.01
N THR A 178 14.43 -6.74 -30.87
CA THR A 178 13.41 -5.72 -30.59
C THR A 178 13.05 -5.75 -29.10
N ALA A 179 12.94 -4.57 -28.51
CA ALA A 179 12.45 -4.38 -27.15
C ALA A 179 11.00 -3.87 -27.20
N ARG A 180 10.22 -4.06 -26.13
CA ARG A 180 8.88 -3.46 -25.99
C ARG A 180 8.90 -2.40 -24.90
N CYS A 181 8.34 -1.23 -25.18
CA CYS A 181 8.14 -0.21 -24.16
C CYS A 181 7.07 -0.67 -23.17
N SER A 182 7.43 -0.77 -21.88
CA SER A 182 6.48 -1.20 -20.83
C SER A 182 5.31 -0.23 -20.63
N ASN A 183 5.43 1.01 -21.10
CA ASN A 183 4.46 2.07 -20.84
C ASN A 183 3.45 2.26 -22.00
N CYS A 184 3.87 2.15 -23.26
CA CYS A 184 2.96 2.23 -24.42
C CYS A 184 2.72 0.90 -25.15
N GLY A 185 3.59 -0.11 -24.97
CA GLY A 185 3.51 -1.41 -25.64
C GLY A 185 4.15 -1.48 -27.02
N ASP A 186 4.69 -0.36 -27.53
CA ASP A 186 5.32 -0.28 -28.85
C ASP A 186 6.57 -1.15 -28.93
N SER A 187 6.76 -1.82 -30.07
CA SER A 187 7.98 -2.59 -30.36
C SER A 187 9.02 -1.65 -30.97
N LEU A 188 10.14 -1.51 -30.27
CA LEU A 188 11.24 -0.63 -30.60
C LEU A 188 12.45 -1.47 -31.01
N SER A 189 13.23 -1.01 -31.98
CA SER A 189 14.58 -1.54 -32.16
C SER A 189 15.45 -1.13 -30.97
N MET A 190 16.48 -1.90 -30.64
CA MET A 190 17.47 -1.56 -29.59
C MET A 190 17.96 -0.11 -29.67
N ASP A 191 18.29 0.36 -30.89
CA ASP A 191 18.81 1.73 -31.11
C ASP A 191 17.78 2.84 -30.80
N MET A 192 16.49 2.49 -30.79
CA MET A 192 15.39 3.43 -30.53
C MET A 192 14.92 3.41 -29.08
N VAL A 193 15.38 2.47 -28.26
CA VAL A 193 14.98 2.38 -26.84
C VAL A 193 15.40 3.61 -26.07
N GLU A 194 16.63 4.09 -26.27
CA GLU A 194 17.16 5.28 -25.56
C GLU A 194 16.54 6.60 -26.05
N GLN A 195 16.09 6.65 -27.30
CA GLN A 195 15.48 7.83 -27.89
C GLN A 195 13.95 7.87 -27.72
N HIS A 196 13.36 6.78 -27.23
CA HIS A 196 11.93 6.69 -27.03
C HIS A 196 11.49 7.49 -25.80
N VAL A 197 10.94 8.67 -26.05
CA VAL A 197 10.19 9.42 -25.03
C VAL A 197 8.73 9.02 -25.11
N CYS A 198 8.29 8.20 -24.15
CA CYS A 198 6.92 7.72 -24.09
C CYS A 198 5.96 8.89 -23.76
N ARG A 199 5.40 9.53 -24.80
CA ARG A 199 4.47 10.67 -24.69
C ARG A 199 3.11 10.38 -24.04
N ARG A 200 2.90 9.19 -23.47
CA ARG A 200 1.65 8.81 -22.79
C ARG A 200 1.46 9.43 -21.39
N SER A 201 2.34 10.32 -20.94
CA SER A 201 2.36 10.76 -19.55
C SER A 201 1.29 11.78 -19.15
N GLU A 202 0.50 12.38 -20.05
CA GLU A 202 -0.32 13.55 -19.63
C GLU A 202 -1.74 13.64 -20.20
N SER A 203 -2.23 12.64 -20.95
CA SER A 203 -3.64 12.68 -21.36
C SER A 203 -4.32 11.32 -21.30
N SER A 204 -5.32 11.29 -20.42
CA SER A 204 -6.66 10.75 -20.65
C SER A 204 -7.07 9.40 -20.09
N CYS A 205 -6.38 8.81 -19.11
CA CYS A 205 -7.02 7.70 -18.39
C CYS A 205 -6.70 7.52 -16.91
N HIS A 206 -5.64 8.11 -16.35
CA HIS A 206 -5.34 7.88 -14.92
C HIS A 206 -5.92 8.96 -13.99
N ASP A 207 -5.81 10.25 -14.33
CA ASP A 207 -6.21 11.32 -13.40
C ASP A 207 -7.73 11.58 -13.37
N GLU A 208 -8.45 11.42 -14.48
CA GLU A 208 -9.92 11.56 -14.45
C GLU A 208 -10.61 10.39 -13.76
N VAL A 209 -10.03 9.19 -13.79
CA VAL A 209 -10.61 8.00 -13.12
C VAL A 209 -10.36 8.07 -11.60
N PHE A 210 -9.21 8.57 -11.16
CA PHE A 210 -8.94 8.81 -9.73
C PHE A 210 -9.79 9.96 -9.17
N ALA A 211 -9.97 11.05 -9.94
CA ALA A 211 -10.84 12.16 -9.54
C ALA A 211 -12.33 11.76 -9.51
N ALA A 212 -12.80 10.92 -10.44
CA ALA A 212 -14.17 10.43 -10.45
C ALA A 212 -14.47 9.43 -9.31
N CYS A 213 -13.47 8.68 -8.82
CA CYS A 213 -13.64 7.79 -7.66
C CYS A 213 -13.72 8.53 -6.33
N LEU A 214 -13.03 9.67 -6.17
CA LEU A 214 -13.05 10.46 -4.93
C LEU A 214 -14.20 11.48 -4.85
N GLN A 215 -14.90 11.75 -5.96
CA GLN A 215 -15.99 12.73 -6.03
C GLN A 215 -17.40 12.12 -6.09
N ASN A 216 -17.57 10.84 -5.77
CA ASN A 216 -18.90 10.32 -5.44
C ASN A 216 -19.08 10.36 -3.91
N PRO A 217 -19.52 11.48 -3.30
CA PRO A 217 -20.18 11.36 -2.03
C PRO A 217 -21.39 10.46 -2.28
N LEU A 218 -21.50 9.39 -1.49
CA LEU A 218 -22.78 8.76 -1.22
C LEU A 218 -23.71 9.85 -0.69
N GLU A 219 -24.35 10.62 -1.58
CA GLU A 219 -25.57 11.32 -1.25
C GLU A 219 -26.62 10.23 -1.03
N SER A 220 -26.63 9.69 0.19
CA SER A 220 -27.81 9.01 0.71
C SER A 220 -28.88 10.07 0.81
N SER A 221 -29.70 10.19 -0.24
CA SER A 221 -31.00 10.86 -0.19
C SER A 221 -31.90 10.03 0.73
N TYR A 222 -31.68 10.14 2.03
CA TYR A 222 -32.73 9.89 3.00
C TYR A 222 -33.60 11.15 3.00
N ASP A 223 -34.66 11.10 2.20
CA ASP A 223 -35.76 12.04 2.28
C ASP A 223 -36.33 12.01 3.71
N SER A 224 -35.87 12.94 4.56
CA SER A 224 -36.53 13.27 5.82
C SER A 224 -37.67 14.24 5.54
N GLU A 225 -38.64 13.79 4.74
CA GLU A 225 -39.96 14.38 4.75
C GLU A 225 -40.74 13.76 5.91
N GLY A 226 -40.86 14.51 7.01
CA GLY A 226 -41.89 14.24 8.00
C GLY A 226 -41.43 14.32 9.46
N SER A 227 -41.42 15.54 10.02
CA SER A 227 -42.05 15.77 11.32
C SER A 227 -42.16 17.27 11.61
N SER A 228 -43.10 17.91 10.93
CA SER A 228 -43.72 19.14 11.39
C SER A 228 -44.71 18.80 12.51
N VAL A 229 -44.42 19.16 13.77
CA VAL A 229 -45.47 19.73 14.64
C VAL A 229 -44.84 20.70 15.65
N LEU A 230 -45.28 21.93 15.50
CA LEU A 230 -45.14 23.04 16.44
C LEU A 230 -45.62 22.64 17.84
N ASN A 231 -44.85 22.96 18.87
CA ASN A 231 -45.45 23.33 20.15
C ASN A 231 -44.63 24.42 20.84
N SER A 232 -44.85 25.62 20.33
CA SER A 232 -44.66 26.85 21.08
C SER A 232 -45.95 27.07 21.86
N ASN A 233 -45.93 26.88 23.18
CA ASN A 233 -46.94 27.40 24.09
C ASN A 233 -46.37 27.54 25.50
N TYR A 234 -46.13 28.81 25.87
CA TYR A 234 -46.64 29.46 27.07
C TYR A 234 -46.73 28.62 28.36
N LEU A 235 -45.98 29.02 29.39
CA LEU A 235 -46.57 29.78 30.50
C LEU A 235 -45.49 30.24 31.49
N SER A 236 -45.34 31.57 31.56
CA SER A 236 -44.92 32.27 32.77
C SER A 236 -45.77 31.82 33.96
N LEU A 237 -45.12 31.44 35.05
CA LEU A 237 -45.67 31.60 36.39
C LEU A 237 -44.57 32.18 37.26
N GLY A 238 -44.69 33.47 37.55
CA GLY A 238 -43.97 34.10 38.63
C GLY A 238 -44.68 33.81 39.97
N THR A 239 -43.87 33.73 41.02
CA THR A 239 -44.09 34.31 42.35
C THR A 239 -42.73 34.49 42.99
#